data_AF-A0A6M0C4L8-F1
#
_entry.id   AF-A0A6M0C4L8-F1
#
_cell.length_a   1.000
_cell.length_b   1.000
_cell.length_c   1.000
_cell.angle_alpha   90.00
_cell.angle_beta   90.00
_cell.angle_gamma   90.00
#
_symmetry.space_group_name_H-M   'P 1'
#
loop_
_entity.id
_entity.type
_entity.pdbx_description
1 polymer ?
#
loop_
_entity_poly.entity_id
_entity_poly.type
_entity_poly.pdbx_seq_one_letter_code
_entity_poly.pdbx_strand_id
1 'polypeptide(L)'
;MDLNATFDAAISNGGVWGILDLGDTWEFGGHVPNLEPNRQGLANLARHLRPGGLLLLHLQKPHKDFDKSLPGGIIYSQFIEEGEDTEEYHTFKKNYFFKQDGEILAQQQLVFTCFKPEISRKMLNEAGFDFQGTSNGESFVVYKKR
;
A
#
# COMPACT_ATOMS: atom_id res chain seq x y z
N MET A 1 17.28 7.24 -8.63
CA MET A 1 17.39 8.38 -7.68
C MET A 1 18.39 7.98 -6.62
N ASP A 2 19.37 8.84 -6.39
CA ASP A 2 20.40 8.67 -5.36
C ASP A 2 20.32 9.88 -4.43
N LEU A 3 20.14 9.63 -3.13
CA LEU A 3 20.01 10.66 -2.11
C LEU A 3 21.35 11.06 -1.51
N ASN A 4 22.46 10.38 -1.85
CA ASN A 4 23.78 10.57 -1.26
C ASN A 4 23.78 10.53 0.29
N ALA A 5 22.81 9.82 0.87
CA ALA A 5 22.61 9.72 2.32
C ALA A 5 21.98 8.36 2.66
N THR A 6 22.20 7.92 3.90
CA THR A 6 21.49 6.77 4.48
C THR A 6 20.68 7.21 5.68
N PHE A 7 19.58 6.51 5.94
CA PHE A 7 18.63 6.84 6.98
C PHE A 7 18.44 5.68 7.95
N ASP A 8 18.00 6.05 9.15
CA ASP A 8 17.78 5.16 10.28
C ASP A 8 16.47 4.40 10.14
N ALA A 9 15.49 5.03 9.49
CA ALA A 9 14.19 4.47 9.23
C ALA A 9 13.57 5.07 7.96
N ALA A 10 12.71 4.29 7.31
CA ALA A 10 11.78 4.74 6.30
C ALA A 10 10.37 4.35 6.72
N ILE A 11 9.42 5.26 6.49
CA ILE A 11 8.02 5.09 6.91
C ILE A 11 7.13 5.34 5.70
N SER A 12 6.20 4.43 5.43
CA SER A 12 5.12 4.63 4.48
C SER A 12 3.79 4.60 5.22
N ASN A 13 3.22 5.79 5.44
CA ASN A 13 1.88 5.99 6.03
C ASN A 13 1.06 6.90 5.11
N GLY A 14 -0.08 6.42 4.62
CA GLY A 14 -0.81 7.09 3.53
C GLY A 14 0.04 7.30 2.27
N GLY A 15 1.15 6.56 2.15
CA GLY A 15 2.13 6.68 1.08
C GLY A 15 1.91 5.68 -0.04
N VAL A 16 2.96 5.50 -0.84
CA VAL A 16 2.93 4.69 -2.07
C VAL A 16 2.78 3.18 -1.78
N TRP A 17 3.21 2.71 -0.61
CA TRP A 17 3.10 1.31 -0.18
C TRP A 17 2.43 1.16 1.18
N GLY A 18 1.81 0.00 1.40
CA GLY A 18 1.29 -0.44 2.68
C GLY A 18 1.18 -1.96 2.75
N ILE A 19 0.68 -2.43 3.89
CA ILE A 19 0.27 -3.82 4.08
C ILE A 19 -1.24 -3.86 4.22
N LEU A 20 -1.90 -4.72 3.46
CA LEU A 20 -3.32 -5.03 3.62
C LEU A 20 -3.46 -6.23 4.55
N ASP A 21 -4.20 -6.04 5.64
CA ASP A 21 -4.52 -7.08 6.60
C ASP A 21 -5.78 -7.85 6.17
N LEU A 22 -5.61 -9.07 5.69
CA LEU A 22 -6.72 -9.95 5.32
C LEU A 22 -7.16 -10.86 6.48
N GLY A 23 -6.69 -10.62 7.70
CA GLY A 23 -6.96 -11.41 8.90
C GLY A 23 -5.94 -12.53 9.10
N ASP A 24 -5.93 -13.52 8.19
CA ASP A 24 -5.03 -14.67 8.30
C ASP A 24 -3.70 -14.45 7.56
N THR A 25 -3.70 -13.53 6.60
CA THR A 25 -2.56 -13.26 5.73
C THR A 25 -2.45 -11.77 5.44
N TRP A 26 -1.26 -11.36 5.02
CA TRP A 26 -0.95 -9.99 4.66
C TRP A 26 -0.48 -9.88 3.22
N GLU A 27 -0.89 -8.80 2.58
CA GLU A 27 -0.47 -8.47 1.23
C GLU A 27 0.26 -7.13 1.22
N PHE A 28 1.46 -7.10 0.66
CA PHE A 28 2.17 -5.88 0.33
C PHE A 28 1.58 -5.29 -0.95
N GLY A 29 1.41 -3.99 -1.01
CA GLY A 29 0.85 -3.35 -2.19
C GLY A 29 0.73 -1.85 -2.08
N GLY A 30 0.15 -1.25 -3.11
CA GLY A 30 -0.10 0.18 -3.16
C GLY A 30 -0.25 0.69 -4.58
N HIS A 31 0.22 1.91 -4.84
CA HIS A 31 -0.02 2.63 -6.09
C HIS A 31 0.97 2.33 -7.22
N VAL A 32 2.03 1.56 -6.94
CA VAL A 32 3.03 1.23 -7.95
C VAL A 32 2.52 0.05 -8.77
N PRO A 33 2.43 0.17 -10.10
CA PRO A 33 1.93 -0.90 -10.94
C PRO A 33 2.95 -2.03 -11.07
N ASN A 34 2.43 -3.25 -11.16
CA ASN A 34 3.16 -4.48 -11.54
C ASN A 34 4.33 -4.86 -10.62
N LEU A 35 4.84 -6.09 -10.80
CA LEU A 35 5.88 -6.65 -9.94
C LEU A 35 7.23 -5.90 -10.01
N GLU A 36 7.77 -5.71 -11.21
CA GLU A 36 9.15 -5.21 -11.35
C GLU A 36 9.38 -3.77 -10.88
N PRO A 37 8.47 -2.81 -11.14
CA PRO A 37 8.62 -1.47 -10.58
C PRO A 37 8.63 -1.46 -9.04
N ASN A 38 7.85 -2.36 -8.41
CA ASN A 38 7.84 -2.51 -6.96
C ASN A 38 9.16 -3.12 -6.44
N ARG A 39 9.68 -4.19 -7.08
CA ARG A 39 11.00 -4.77 -6.76
C ARG A 39 12.10 -3.73 -6.85
N GLN A 40 12.13 -2.97 -7.95
CA GLN A 40 13.12 -1.92 -8.16
C GLN A 40 12.99 -0.79 -7.13
N GLY A 41 11.76 -0.42 -6.77
CA GLY A 41 11.48 0.55 -5.72
C GLY A 41 12.01 0.10 -4.36
N LEU A 42 11.71 -1.12 -3.94
CA LEU A 42 12.19 -1.68 -2.67
C LEU A 42 13.73 -1.75 -2.64
N ALA A 43 14.36 -2.15 -3.74
CA ALA A 43 15.82 -2.16 -3.85
C ALA A 43 16.44 -0.76 -3.76
N ASN A 44 15.78 0.25 -4.36
CA ASN A 44 16.20 1.65 -4.24
C ASN A 44 16.05 2.17 -2.81
N LEU A 45 14.96 1.83 -2.13
CA LEU A 45 14.75 2.17 -0.72
C LEU A 45 15.82 1.55 0.17
N ALA A 46 16.06 0.25 -0.01
CA ALA A 46 17.04 -0.52 0.74
C ALA A 46 18.46 0.05 0.67
N ARG A 47 18.86 0.61 -0.48
CA ARG A 47 20.17 1.27 -0.67
C ARG A 47 20.37 2.49 0.24
N HIS A 48 19.28 3.17 0.60
CA HIS A 48 19.32 4.38 1.40
C HIS A 48 18.94 4.13 2.87
N LEU A 49 18.81 2.87 3.29
CA LEU A 49 18.69 2.51 4.69
C LEU A 49 20.01 1.91 5.17
N ARG A 50 20.49 2.37 6.33
CA ARG A 50 21.67 1.78 6.96
C ARG A 50 21.36 0.33 7.39
N PRO A 51 22.37 -0.56 7.46
CA PRO A 51 22.19 -1.88 8.07
C PRO A 51 21.59 -1.74 9.48
N GLY A 52 20.56 -2.55 9.76
CA GLY A 52 19.76 -2.47 10.98
C GLY A 52 18.74 -1.35 11.03
N GLY A 53 18.65 -0.48 10.02
CA GLY A 53 17.61 0.52 9.87
C GLY A 53 16.23 -0.11 9.66
N LEU A 54 15.17 0.66 9.93
CA LEU A 54 13.80 0.13 9.93
C LEU A 54 13.01 0.54 8.68
N LEU A 55 12.15 -0.35 8.20
CA LEU A 55 11.08 -0.04 7.26
C LEU A 55 9.74 -0.28 7.97
N LEU A 56 8.94 0.78 8.07
CA LEU A 56 7.62 0.76 8.69
C LEU A 56 6.57 0.96 7.59
N LEU A 57 5.73 -0.06 7.38
CA LEU A 57 4.64 -0.02 6.41
C LEU A 57 3.31 0.01 7.16
N HIS A 58 2.47 1.00 6.86
CA HIS A 58 1.16 1.12 7.49
C HIS A 58 0.31 -0.13 7.23
N LEU A 59 -0.22 -0.72 8.31
CA LEU A 59 -1.11 -1.87 8.26
C LEU A 59 -2.55 -1.39 8.11
N GLN A 60 -3.21 -1.80 7.04
CA GLN A 60 -4.50 -1.29 6.61
C GLN A 60 -5.52 -2.40 6.59
N LYS A 61 -6.77 -2.09 6.95
CA LYS A 61 -7.89 -3.02 6.76
C LYS A 61 -8.31 -3.09 5.29
N PRO A 62 -8.97 -4.19 4.86
CA PRO A 62 -9.49 -4.33 3.51
C PRO A 62 -10.36 -3.14 3.15
N HIS A 63 -10.17 -2.63 1.94
CA HIS A 63 -11.00 -1.55 1.43
C HIS A 63 -12.43 -2.05 1.21
N LYS A 64 -13.40 -1.17 1.44
CA LYS A 64 -14.82 -1.46 1.29
C LYS A 64 -15.50 -0.30 0.59
N ASP A 65 -16.61 -0.62 -0.04
CA ASP A 65 -17.54 0.39 -0.52
C ASP A 65 -18.06 1.21 0.65
N PHE A 66 -18.20 2.50 0.41
CA PHE A 66 -18.54 3.45 1.46
C PHE A 66 -19.17 4.71 0.89
N ASP A 67 -20.31 5.07 1.47
CA ASP A 67 -20.97 6.35 1.21
C ASP A 67 -20.95 7.22 2.47
N LYS A 68 -20.81 8.53 2.27
CA LYS A 68 -20.88 9.54 3.32
C LYS A 68 -21.59 10.79 2.84
N SER A 69 -22.65 11.16 3.54
CA SER A 69 -23.27 12.47 3.37
C SER A 69 -22.34 13.57 3.88
N LEU A 70 -22.16 14.60 3.07
CA LEU A 70 -21.40 15.81 3.37
C LEU A 70 -22.36 17.02 3.42
N PRO A 71 -21.93 18.15 4.02
CA PRO A 71 -22.70 19.38 3.99
C PRO A 71 -23.09 19.80 2.57
N GLY A 72 -24.26 20.45 2.43
CA GLY A 72 -24.77 20.92 1.14
C GLY A 72 -25.48 19.85 0.30
N GLY A 73 -25.81 18.69 0.87
CA GLY A 73 -26.50 17.62 0.12
C GLY A 73 -25.57 16.82 -0.78
N ILE A 74 -24.24 16.98 -0.63
CA ILE A 74 -23.26 16.22 -1.39
C ILE A 74 -23.13 14.81 -0.78
N ILE A 75 -23.09 13.80 -1.62
CA ILE A 75 -22.78 12.42 -1.27
C ILE A 75 -21.38 12.11 -1.79
N TYR A 76 -20.46 11.81 -0.87
CA TYR A 76 -19.19 11.19 -1.21
C TYR A 76 -19.38 9.68 -1.28
N SER A 77 -18.98 9.06 -2.38
CA SER A 77 -19.02 7.61 -2.59
C SER A 77 -17.64 7.08 -2.95
N GLN A 78 -17.23 5.99 -2.32
CA GLN A 78 -16.10 5.16 -2.72
C GLN A 78 -16.63 3.79 -3.12
N PHE A 79 -16.24 3.28 -4.28
CA PHE A 79 -16.45 1.87 -4.64
C PHE A 79 -15.17 1.19 -5.11
N ILE A 80 -15.11 -0.12 -4.88
CA ILE A 80 -14.00 -0.98 -5.27
C ILE A 80 -14.43 -1.83 -6.46
N GLU A 81 -13.62 -1.84 -7.51
CA GLU A 81 -13.81 -2.71 -8.68
C GLU A 81 -12.59 -3.61 -8.79
N GLU A 82 -12.80 -4.93 -8.68
CA GLU A 82 -11.74 -5.91 -8.87
C GLU A 82 -11.19 -5.84 -10.29
N GLY A 83 -9.88 -6.03 -10.42
CA GLY A 83 -9.14 -5.91 -11.66
C GLY A 83 -8.49 -7.23 -12.10
N GLU A 84 -7.28 -7.13 -12.64
CA GLU A 84 -6.45 -8.28 -12.99
C GLU A 84 -6.14 -9.13 -11.75
N ASP A 85 -6.22 -10.46 -11.87
CA ASP A 85 -5.78 -11.42 -10.86
C ASP A 85 -4.86 -12.45 -11.52
N THR A 86 -3.63 -12.54 -11.02
CA THR A 86 -2.57 -13.41 -11.51
C THR A 86 -2.05 -14.30 -10.38
N GLU A 87 -1.14 -15.20 -10.71
CA GLU A 87 -0.44 -15.98 -9.68
C GLU A 87 0.39 -15.11 -8.73
N GLU A 88 0.82 -13.91 -9.16
CA GLU A 88 1.75 -13.09 -8.40
C GLU A 88 1.08 -11.94 -7.64
N TYR A 89 0.10 -11.31 -8.26
CA TYR A 89 -0.61 -10.15 -7.73
C TYR A 89 -2.04 -10.09 -8.24
N HIS A 90 -2.86 -9.32 -7.55
CA HIS A 90 -4.12 -8.82 -8.06
C HIS A 90 -4.14 -7.30 -8.05
N THR A 91 -5.10 -6.72 -8.77
CA THR A 91 -5.32 -5.28 -8.80
C THR A 91 -6.77 -4.98 -8.50
N PHE A 92 -7.02 -3.78 -7.97
CA PHE A 92 -8.37 -3.24 -7.87
C PHE A 92 -8.33 -1.74 -8.16
N LYS A 93 -9.46 -1.23 -8.63
CA LYS A 93 -9.70 0.20 -8.80
C LYS A 93 -10.48 0.72 -7.61
N LYS A 94 -10.05 1.85 -7.05
CA LYS A 94 -10.86 2.65 -6.13
C LYS A 94 -11.40 3.83 -6.89
N ASN A 95 -12.71 3.90 -6.98
CA ASN A 95 -13.39 5.00 -7.63
C ASN A 95 -14.06 5.87 -6.58
N TYR A 96 -13.85 7.18 -6.70
CA TYR A 96 -14.30 8.20 -5.78
C TYR A 96 -15.22 9.16 -6.52
N PHE A 97 -16.39 9.46 -5.96
CA PHE A 97 -17.34 10.41 -6.53
C PHE A 97 -17.81 11.38 -5.47
N PHE A 98 -18.03 12.61 -5.88
CA PHE A 98 -18.84 13.58 -5.16
C PHE A 98 -20.07 13.86 -6.00
N LYS A 99 -21.24 13.51 -5.48
CA LYS A 99 -22.53 13.64 -6.17
C LYS A 99 -23.42 14.63 -5.46
N GLN A 100 -24.17 15.44 -6.21
CA GLN A 100 -25.22 16.32 -5.67
C GLN A 100 -26.42 16.25 -6.59
N ASP A 101 -27.61 15.95 -6.05
CA ASP A 101 -28.85 15.82 -6.81
C ASP A 101 -28.78 14.87 -8.02
N GLY A 102 -27.94 13.83 -7.92
CA GLY A 102 -27.70 12.83 -8.98
C GLY A 102 -26.57 13.19 -9.95
N GLU A 103 -26.10 14.43 -9.96
CA GLU A 103 -25.00 14.89 -10.81
C GLU A 103 -23.64 14.61 -10.18
N ILE A 104 -22.66 14.21 -10.99
CA ILE A 104 -21.27 14.01 -10.55
C ILE A 104 -20.54 15.35 -10.60
N LEU A 105 -20.22 15.90 -9.43
CA LEU A 105 -19.45 17.14 -9.30
C LEU A 105 -17.95 16.94 -9.50
N ALA A 106 -17.44 15.80 -9.00
CA ALA A 106 -16.04 15.43 -9.11
C ALA A 106 -15.87 13.92 -9.05
N GLN A 107 -14.84 13.42 -9.72
CA GLN A 107 -14.48 12.01 -9.70
C GLN A 107 -12.96 11.80 -9.71
N GLN A 108 -12.52 10.72 -9.07
CA GLN A 108 -11.14 10.24 -9.13
C GLN A 108 -11.14 8.71 -9.19
N GLN A 109 -10.25 8.15 -10.00
CA GLN A 109 -9.99 6.72 -10.02
C GLN A 109 -8.51 6.48 -9.70
N LEU A 110 -8.25 5.52 -8.81
CA LEU A 110 -6.92 5.05 -8.47
C LEU A 110 -6.84 3.54 -8.71
N VAL A 111 -5.70 3.07 -9.22
CA VAL A 111 -5.42 1.64 -9.35
C VAL A 111 -4.43 1.22 -8.28
N PHE A 112 -4.68 0.08 -7.67
CA PHE A 112 -3.82 -0.53 -6.67
C PHE A 112 -3.36 -1.89 -7.15
N THR A 113 -2.11 -2.23 -6.85
CA THR A 113 -1.54 -3.57 -7.03
C THR A 113 -1.25 -4.16 -5.65
N CYS A 114 -1.75 -5.35 -5.40
CA CYS A 114 -1.57 -6.11 -4.17
C CYS A 114 -0.94 -7.47 -4.49
N PHE A 115 0.22 -7.74 -3.91
CA PHE A 115 0.96 -8.97 -4.14
C PHE A 115 0.45 -10.08 -3.23
N LYS A 116 0.31 -11.29 -3.79
CA LYS A 116 -0.09 -12.46 -3.00
C LYS A 116 0.88 -12.66 -1.83
N PRO A 117 0.46 -13.26 -0.71
CA PRO A 117 1.27 -13.29 0.53
C PRO A 117 2.69 -13.85 0.36
N GLU A 118 2.87 -14.90 -0.43
CA GLU A 118 4.21 -15.47 -0.71
C GLU A 118 5.10 -14.52 -1.51
N ILE A 119 4.53 -13.84 -2.50
CA ILE A 119 5.25 -12.88 -3.34
C ILE A 119 5.63 -11.65 -2.51
N SER A 120 4.72 -11.17 -1.66
CA SER A 120 4.98 -10.09 -0.71
C SER A 120 6.20 -10.39 0.16
N ARG A 121 6.25 -11.58 0.79
CA ARG A 121 7.38 -12.02 1.61
C ARG A 121 8.66 -12.14 0.80
N LYS A 122 8.58 -12.75 -0.38
CA LYS A 122 9.71 -12.94 -1.30
C LYS A 122 10.33 -11.60 -1.69
N MET A 123 9.52 -10.63 -2.13
CA MET A 123 10.00 -9.31 -2.58
C MET A 123 10.70 -8.54 -1.47
N LEU A 124 10.11 -8.49 -0.27
CA LEU A 124 10.70 -7.81 0.88
C LEU A 124 12.00 -8.50 1.32
N ASN A 125 12.01 -9.83 1.33
CA ASN A 125 13.21 -10.59 1.65
C ASN A 125 14.33 -10.36 0.62
N GLU A 126 14.02 -10.43 -0.68
CA GLU A 126 14.98 -10.19 -1.78
C GLU A 126 15.55 -8.76 -1.72
N ALA A 127 14.74 -7.77 -1.32
CA ALA A 127 15.18 -6.40 -1.12
C ALA A 127 16.05 -6.18 0.13
N GLY A 128 16.25 -7.21 0.95
CA GLY A 128 17.13 -7.13 2.12
C GLY A 128 16.42 -6.79 3.44
N PHE A 129 15.11 -7.01 3.53
CA PHE A 129 14.30 -6.71 4.71
C PHE A 129 13.86 -7.98 5.44
N ASP A 130 14.10 -8.02 6.75
CA ASP A 130 13.67 -9.09 7.64
C ASP A 130 12.48 -8.63 8.48
N PHE A 131 11.41 -9.42 8.52
CA PHE A 131 10.22 -9.13 9.30
C PHE A 131 10.51 -9.13 10.81
N GLN A 132 10.00 -8.13 11.54
CA GLN A 132 10.23 -7.96 12.98
C GLN A 132 8.95 -8.03 13.83
N GLY A 133 7.76 -8.06 13.21
CA GLY A 133 6.48 -7.99 13.92
C GLY A 133 5.66 -6.76 13.54
N THR A 134 4.63 -6.49 14.34
CA THR A 134 3.84 -5.26 14.28
C THR A 134 4.24 -4.30 15.39
N SER A 135 4.02 -3.01 15.17
CA SER A 135 4.17 -1.97 16.20
C SER A 135 3.05 -2.05 17.25
N ASN A 136 3.27 -1.46 18.43
CA ASN A 136 2.25 -1.33 19.46
C ASN A 136 1.02 -0.58 18.92
N GLY A 137 -0.17 -1.19 19.05
CA GLY A 137 -1.40 -0.67 18.45
C GLY A 137 -1.60 -1.07 16.98
N GLU A 138 -0.79 -2.00 16.46
CA GLU A 138 -0.95 -2.68 15.16
C GLU A 138 -1.07 -1.74 13.96
N SER A 139 -0.52 -0.53 14.07
CA SER A 139 -0.61 0.47 12.99
C SER A 139 0.44 0.24 11.89
N PHE A 140 1.52 -0.48 12.20
CA PHE A 140 2.62 -0.72 11.26
C PHE A 140 3.12 -2.15 11.32
N VAL A 141 3.45 -2.69 10.15
CA VAL A 141 4.31 -3.86 9.99
C VAL A 141 5.75 -3.36 9.92
N VAL A 142 6.61 -3.95 10.75
CA VAL A 142 7.99 -3.51 10.94
C VAL A 142 8.94 -4.51 10.29
N TYR A 143 9.84 -3.99 9.47
CA TYR A 143 10.95 -4.72 8.90
C TYR A 143 12.28 -4.08 9.29
N LYS A 144 13.33 -4.88 9.34
CA LYS A 144 14.71 -4.44 9.58
C LYS A 144 15.56 -4.70 8.35
N LYS A 145 16.32 -3.70 7.92
CA LYS A 145 17.29 -3.85 6.85
C LYS A 145 18.46 -4.72 7.33
N ARG A 146 18.78 -5.77 6.57
CA ARG A 146 20.00 -6.58 6.76
C ARG A 146 21.26 -5.76 6.51
#